data_AF-A0A3D4TF40-F1
#
_entry.id   AF-A0A3D4TF40-F1
#
_cell.length_a   1.000
_cell.length_b   1.000
_cell.length_c   1.000
_cell.angle_alpha   90.00
_cell.angle_beta   90.00
_cell.angle_gamma   90.00
#
_symmetry.space_group_name_H-M   'P 1'
#
loop_
_entity.id
_entity.type
_entity.pdbx_description
1 polymer ?
#
loop_
_entity_poly.entity_id
_entity_poly.type
_entity_poly.pdbx_seq_one_letter_code
_entity_poly.pdbx_strand_id
1 'polypeptide(L)'
;VMRVSGAEALSNVASAFVGQVEAQVMIRPYLAGMTKSELLASMSGSLACIAGGILVVYVNMGAQAGYDLAPKLIAASLMAAPGALVISKIVFP
;
A
#
# COMPACT_ATOMS: atom_id res chain seq x y z
N VAL A 1 6.13 -14.05 8.48
CA VAL A 1 7.20 -14.17 7.44
C VAL A 1 8.19 -13.01 7.52
N MET A 2 7.79 -11.73 7.38
CA MET A 2 8.72 -10.59 7.34
C MET A 2 9.13 -9.98 8.69
N ARG A 3 8.53 -10.40 9.81
CA ARG A 3 8.84 -9.92 11.19
C ARG A 3 8.78 -8.39 11.38
N VAL A 4 7.93 -7.73 10.60
CA VAL A 4 7.57 -6.31 10.71
C VAL A 4 6.58 -6.08 11.87
N SER A 5 6.47 -4.84 12.35
CA SER A 5 5.54 -4.51 13.44
C SER A 5 4.09 -4.57 12.99
N GLY A 6 3.17 -4.75 13.95
CA GLY A 6 1.73 -4.86 13.66
C GLY A 6 1.17 -3.58 13.01
N ALA A 7 1.67 -2.41 13.41
CA ALA A 7 1.22 -1.14 12.86
C ALA A 7 1.64 -0.97 11.39
N GLU A 8 2.92 -1.14 11.07
CA GLU A 8 3.38 -1.01 9.67
C GLU A 8 2.79 -2.11 8.76
N ALA A 9 2.62 -3.33 9.28
CA ALA A 9 1.99 -4.43 8.54
C ALA A 9 0.52 -4.13 8.23
N LEU A 10 -0.25 -3.68 9.22
CA LEU A 10 -1.67 -3.36 9.04
C LEU A 10 -1.85 -2.22 8.03
N SER A 11 -1.08 -1.13 8.17
CA SER A 11 -1.18 0.01 7.25
C SER A 11 -0.84 -0.38 5.82
N ASN A 12 0.20 -1.19 5.64
CA ASN A 12 0.67 -1.57 4.33
C ASN A 12 -0.26 -2.57 3.61
N VAL A 13 -0.83 -3.54 4.33
CA VAL A 13 -1.85 -4.45 3.76
C VAL A 13 -3.14 -3.69 3.44
N ALA A 14 -3.55 -2.78 4.32
CA ALA A 14 -4.72 -1.93 4.08
C ALA A 14 -4.58 -1.10 2.81
N SER A 15 -3.38 -0.55 2.58
CA SER A 15 -3.08 0.30 1.43
C SER A 15 -3.34 -0.37 0.07
N ALA A 16 -3.38 -1.70 0.00
CA ALA A 16 -3.74 -2.42 -1.23
C ALA A 16 -5.21 -2.21 -1.66
N PHE A 17 -6.07 -1.78 -0.72
CA PHE A 17 -7.51 -1.61 -0.93
C PHE A 17 -7.97 -0.17 -0.69
N VAL A 18 -7.47 0.45 0.37
CA VAL A 18 -7.86 1.79 0.82
C VAL A 18 -6.84 2.85 0.41
N GLY A 19 -7.25 4.12 0.43
CA GLY A 19 -6.36 5.23 0.11
C GLY A 19 -5.28 5.47 1.18
N GLN A 20 -4.26 6.25 0.83
CA GLN A 20 -3.16 6.61 1.73
C GLN A 20 -3.65 7.20 3.06
N VAL A 21 -4.65 8.08 3.04
CA VAL A 21 -5.18 8.71 4.26
C VAL A 21 -5.89 7.68 5.15
N GLU A 22 -6.69 6.80 4.54
CA GLU A 22 -7.47 5.78 5.26
C GLU A 22 -6.56 4.74 5.91
N ALA A 23 -5.48 4.33 5.22
CA ALA A 23 -4.47 3.43 5.75
C ALA A 23 -3.73 4.02 6.97
N GLN A 24 -3.46 5.32 7.00
CA GLN A 24 -2.83 6.00 8.14
C GLN A 24 -3.82 6.19 9.30
N VAL A 25 -5.09 6.44 9.01
CA VAL A 25 -6.14 6.55 10.04
C VAL A 25 -6.31 5.24 10.81
N MET A 26 -6.19 4.08 10.16
CA MET A 26 -6.29 2.78 10.83
C MET A 26 -5.18 2.51 11.84
N ILE A 27 -4.02 3.13 11.68
CA ILE A 27 -2.88 3.01 12.61
C ILE A 27 -2.67 4.25 13.48
N ARG A 28 -3.62 5.20 13.44
CA ARG A 28 -3.54 6.48 14.17
C ARG A 28 -3.08 6.39 15.63
N PRO A 29 -3.58 5.46 16.48
CA PRO A 29 -3.12 5.39 17.87
C PRO A 29 -1.65 4.98 18.01
N TYR A 30 -1.07 4.31 17.00
CA TYR A 30 0.30 3.83 17.02
C TYR A 30 1.30 4.83 16.46
N LEU A 31 0.86 5.79 15.63
CA LEU A 31 1.73 6.76 14.94
C LEU A 31 2.67 7.50 15.89
N ALA A 32 2.21 7.88 17.09
CA ALA A 32 3.04 8.62 18.06
C ALA A 32 4.20 7.79 18.64
N GLY A 33 4.06 6.46 18.66
CA GLY A 33 5.06 5.53 19.20
C GLY A 33 5.91 4.83 18.13
N MET A 34 5.64 5.08 16.84
CA MET A 34 6.35 4.42 15.76
C MET A 34 7.77 4.95 15.60
N THR A 35 8.69 4.03 15.32
CA THR A 35 10.04 4.36 14.89
C THR A 35 10.02 5.01 13.51
N LYS A 36 11.10 5.71 13.16
CA LYS A 36 11.24 6.31 11.83
C LYS A 36 11.21 5.26 10.71
N SER A 37 11.73 4.06 10.96
CA SER A 37 11.68 2.93 10.03
C SER A 37 10.24 2.46 9.78
N GLU A 38 9.44 2.32 10.84
CA GLU A 38 8.04 1.92 10.71
C GLU A 38 7.17 2.99 10.04
N LEU A 39 7.44 4.27 10.32
CA LEU A 39 6.80 5.39 9.65
C LEU A 39 7.13 5.40 8.15
N LEU A 40 8.41 5.23 7.79
CA LEU A 40 8.81 5.15 6.39
C LEU A 40 8.16 3.96 5.69
N ALA A 41 8.16 2.78 6.32
CA ALA A 41 7.57 1.57 5.77
C ALA A 41 6.06 1.73 5.52
N SER A 42 5.36 2.30 6.51
CA SER A 42 3.94 2.63 6.42
C SER A 42 3.63 3.60 5.27
N MET A 43 4.39 4.70 5.16
CA MET A 43 4.21 5.69 4.09
C MET A 43 4.56 5.14 2.70
N SER A 44 5.66 4.38 2.60
CA SER A 44 6.11 3.79 1.33
C SER A 44 5.08 2.80 0.80
N GLY A 45 4.50 2.00 1.70
CA GLY A 45 3.39 1.11 1.42
C GLY A 45 2.20 1.79 0.79
N SER A 46 1.72 2.85 1.46
CA SER A 46 0.58 3.62 0.98
C SER A 46 0.81 4.33 -0.36
N LEU A 47 2.06 4.69 -0.68
CA LEU A 47 2.41 5.30 -1.97
C LEU A 47 2.62 4.28 -3.10
N ALA A 48 2.95 3.04 -2.75
CA ALA A 48 3.17 1.98 -3.73
C ALA A 48 1.87 1.36 -4.26
N CYS A 49 0.80 1.38 -3.48
CA CYS A 49 -0.48 0.78 -3.82
C CYS A 49 -1.47 1.78 -4.45
N ILE A 50 -2.47 1.26 -5.17
CA ILE A 50 -3.54 2.06 -5.77
C ILE A 50 -4.83 1.85 -4.95
N ALA A 51 -5.51 2.93 -4.60
CA ALA A 51 -6.79 2.87 -3.92
C ALA A 51 -7.88 2.23 -4.81
N GLY A 52 -8.76 1.42 -4.22
CA GLY A 52 -9.83 0.74 -4.96
C GLY A 52 -10.73 1.67 -5.78
N GLY A 53 -10.98 2.89 -5.30
CA GLY A 53 -11.74 3.90 -6.03
C GLY A 53 -11.08 4.34 -7.34
N ILE A 54 -9.75 4.52 -7.33
CA ILE A 54 -8.98 4.92 -8.52
C ILE A 54 -8.78 3.71 -9.45
N LEU A 55 -8.69 2.50 -8.91
CA LEU A 55 -8.58 1.27 -9.70
C LEU A 55 -9.74 1.13 -10.71
N VAL A 56 -10.98 1.40 -10.29
CA VAL A 56 -12.15 1.36 -11.18
C VAL A 56 -12.02 2.36 -12.33
N VAL A 57 -11.51 3.56 -12.04
CA VAL A 57 -11.28 4.60 -13.06
C VAL A 57 -10.28 4.10 -14.10
N TYR A 58 -9.14 3.55 -13.68
CA TYR A 58 -8.14 3.02 -14.61
C TYR A 58 -8.61 1.81 -15.41
N VAL A 59 -9.43 0.94 -14.80
CA VAL A 59 -10.05 -0.18 -15.52
C VAL A 59 -10.97 0.34 -16.63
N ASN A 60 -11.79 1.35 -16.36
CA ASN A 60 -12.69 1.93 -17.36
C ASN A 60 -11.92 2.63 -18.49
N MET A 61 -10.88 3.40 -18.16
CA MET A 61 -9.98 4.00 -19.16
C MET A 61 -9.30 2.92 -20.02
N GLY A 62 -8.88 1.82 -19.38
CA GLY A 62 -8.34 0.64 -20.03
C GLY A 62 -9.28 -0.01 -21.02
N ALA A 63 -10.52 -0.25 -20.59
CA ALA A 63 -11.56 -0.84 -21.42
C ALA A 63 -11.88 0.04 -22.65
N GLN A 64 -11.90 1.37 -22.50
CA GLN A 64 -12.05 2.31 -23.62
C GLN A 64 -10.89 2.23 -24.62
N ALA A 65 -9.68 1.92 -24.14
CA ALA A 65 -8.51 1.71 -24.97
C ALA A 65 -8.35 0.27 -25.48
N GLY A 66 -9.32 -0.63 -25.20
CA GLY A 66 -9.29 -2.03 -25.63
C GLY A 66 -8.40 -2.96 -24.78
N TYR A 67 -7.98 -2.54 -23.59
CA TYR A 67 -7.14 -3.32 -22.68
C TYR A 67 -7.91 -3.82 -21.46
N ASP A 68 -7.78 -5.10 -21.14
CA ASP A 68 -8.19 -5.63 -19.83
C ASP A 68 -7.08 -5.36 -18.79
N LEU A 69 -7.35 -4.40 -17.90
CA LEU A 69 -6.46 -3.92 -16.85
C LEU A 69 -6.90 -4.38 -15.45
N ALA A 70 -8.13 -4.87 -15.28
CA ALA A 70 -8.65 -5.25 -13.97
C ALA A 70 -7.77 -6.28 -13.23
N PRO A 71 -7.45 -7.46 -13.82
CA PRO A 71 -6.64 -8.45 -13.13
C PRO A 71 -5.20 -7.96 -12.91
N LYS A 72 -4.66 -7.15 -13.82
CA LYS A 72 -3.28 -6.63 -13.75
C LYS A 72 -3.12 -5.61 -12.63
N LEU A 73 -4.06 -4.68 -12.50
CA LEU A 73 -4.02 -3.65 -11.46
C LEU A 73 -4.23 -4.24 -10.07
N ILE A 74 -5.13 -5.23 -9.94
CA ILE A 74 -5.33 -5.94 -8.67
C ILE A 74 -4.06 -6.70 -8.28
N ALA A 75 -3.47 -7.45 -9.22
CA ALA A 75 -2.22 -8.17 -8.97
C ALA A 75 -1.08 -7.21 -8.60
N ALA A 76 -0.94 -6.09 -9.32
CA ALA A 76 0.07 -5.08 -9.03
C ALA A 76 -0.08 -4.49 -7.63
N SER A 77 -1.31 -4.14 -7.21
CA SER A 77 -1.57 -3.60 -5.87
C SER A 77 -1.22 -4.62 -4.76
N LEU A 78 -1.58 -5.89 -4.94
CA LEU A 78 -1.25 -6.95 -3.99
C LEU A 78 0.25 -7.24 -3.90
N MET A 79 0.99 -7.13 -5.01
CA MET A 79 2.44 -7.30 -5.05
C MET A 79 3.19 -6.07 -4.51
N ALA A 80 2.61 -4.88 -4.64
CA ALA A 80 3.20 -3.63 -4.17
C ALA A 80 3.36 -3.61 -2.64
N ALA A 81 2.39 -4.13 -1.89
CA ALA A 81 2.47 -4.18 -0.43
C ALA A 81 3.75 -4.89 0.09
N PRO A 82 4.02 -6.18 -0.20
CA PRO A 82 5.25 -6.83 0.26
C PRO A 82 6.52 -6.20 -0.35
N GLY A 83 6.46 -5.71 -1.60
CA GLY A 83 7.59 -5.04 -2.24
C GLY A 83 7.99 -3.74 -1.53
N ALA A 84 7.02 -2.93 -1.13
CA ALA A 84 7.24 -1.68 -0.43
C ALA A 84 7.90 -1.90 0.94
N LEU A 85 7.48 -2.92 1.69
CA LEU A 85 8.11 -3.25 2.98
C LEU A 85 9.57 -3.66 2.81
N VAL A 86 9.86 -4.48 1.80
CA VAL A 86 11.25 -4.90 1.53
C VAL A 86 12.11 -3.69 1.18
N ILE A 87 11.63 -2.85 0.25
CA ILE A 87 12.37 -1.66 -0.18
C ILE A 87 12.55 -0.69 0.98
N SER A 88 11.51 -0.42 1.77
CA SER A 88 11.61 0.51 2.90
C SER A 88 12.62 0.06 3.94
N LYS A 89 12.68 -1.25 4.25
CA LYS A 89 13.64 -1.79 5.22
C LYS A 89 15.07 -1.89 4.68
N ILE A 90 15.25 -1.89 3.36
CA ILE A 90 16.59 -1.74 2.75
C ILE A 90 17.04 -0.28 2.84
N VAL A 91 16.15 0.66 2.56
CA VAL A 91 16.46 2.10 2.56
C VAL A 91 16.68 2.64 3.97
N PHE A 92 15.83 2.25 4.92
CA PHE A 92 15.92 2.68 6.32
C PHE A 92 15.50 1.52 7.23
N PRO A 93 16.46 0.70 7.68
CA PRO A 93 16.22 -0.48 8.53
C PRO A 93 15.47 -0.14 9.82
#